data_AF-A0A924C1P3-F1
#
_entry.id   AF-A0A924C1P3-F1
#
_cell.length_a   1.000
_cell.length_b   1.000
_cell.length_c   1.000
_cell.angle_alpha   90.00
_cell.angle_beta   90.00
_cell.angle_gamma   90.00
#
_symmetry.space_group_name_H-M   'P 1'
#
loop_
_entity.id
_entity.type
_entity.pdbx_description
1 polymer ?
#
loop_
_entity_poly.entity_id
_entity_poly.type
_entity_poly.pdbx_seq_one_letter_code
_entity_poly.pdbx_strand_id
1 'polypeptide(L)' 'KPLYPLVIKLSDNDVRIIKETFTNAVAKHDLEMIAKLDEKIVSVTGIKKELSLKSEAFIRIIIKDYNFYTQNM' A
#
# COMPACT_ATOMS: atom_id res chain seq x y z
N LYS A 1 11.37 11.07 -5.02
CA LYS A 1 10.64 10.83 -6.29
C LYS A 1 9.78 9.59 -6.08
N PRO A 2 8.46 9.68 -6.26
CA PRO A 2 7.57 8.55 -5.99
C PRO A 2 7.85 7.40 -6.97
N LEU A 3 7.83 6.17 -6.47
CA LEU A 3 8.04 4.94 -7.26
C LEU A 3 6.76 4.56 -8.01
N TYR A 4 5.61 4.75 -7.36
CA TYR A 4 4.31 4.40 -7.90
C TYR A 4 3.41 5.63 -7.94
N PRO A 5 3.33 6.35 -9.08
CA PRO A 5 2.47 7.53 -9.21
C PRO A 5 0.97 7.20 -9.16
N LEU A 6 0.60 5.93 -9.39
CA LEU A 6 -0.79 5.47 -9.42
C LEU A 6 -1.43 5.37 -8.03
N VAL A 7 -0.67 5.60 -6.95
CA VAL A 7 -1.20 5.63 -5.58
C VAL A 7 -2.24 6.72 -5.37
N ILE A 8 -2.23 7.77 -6.19
CA ILE A 8 -3.23 8.86 -6.15
C ILE A 8 -4.66 8.39 -6.46
N LYS A 9 -4.83 7.18 -7.02
CA LYS A 9 -6.14 6.57 -7.25
C LYS A 9 -6.80 6.06 -5.97
N LEU A 10 -6.01 5.87 -4.91
CA LEU A 10 -6.53 5.51 -3.60
C LEU A 10 -7.16 6.76 -2.98
N SER A 11 -8.33 6.58 -2.36
CA SER A 11 -8.93 7.63 -1.55
C SER A 11 -8.29 7.65 -0.16
N ASP A 12 -8.44 8.76 0.57
CA ASP A 12 -7.90 8.88 1.94
C ASP A 12 -8.44 7.77 2.86
N ASN A 13 -9.70 7.38 2.64
CA ASN A 13 -10.31 6.25 3.34
C ASN A 13 -9.65 4.90 3.00
N ASP A 14 -9.29 4.67 1.73
CA ASP A 14 -8.59 3.45 1.33
C ASP A 14 -7.21 3.38 2.00
N VAL A 15 -6.47 4.49 1.98
CA VAL A 15 -5.13 4.55 2.59
C VAL A 15 -5.20 4.38 4.10
N ARG A 16 -6.24 4.94 4.75
CA ARG A 16 -6.50 4.71 6.17
C ARG A 16 -6.72 3.24 6.46
N ILE A 17 -7.61 2.56 5.72
CA ILE A 17 -7.89 1.13 5.90
C ILE A 17 -6.63 0.29 5.64
N ILE A 18 -5.87 0.61 4.59
CA ILE A 18 -4.61 -0.08 4.27
C ILE A 18 -3.63 0.05 5.44
N LYS A 19 -3.43 1.26 5.97
CA LYS A 19 -2.48 1.52 7.05
C LYS A 19 -2.87 0.81 8.34
N GLU A 20 -4.16 0.81 8.67
CA GLU A 20 -4.70 0.16 9.87
C GLU A 20 -4.63 -1.37 9.75
N THR A 21 -5.04 -1.92 8.60
CA THR A 21 -4.98 -3.37 8.29
C THR A 21 -3.54 -3.86 8.28
N PHE A 22 -2.64 -3.11 7.64
CA PHE A 22 -1.21 -3.43 7.59
C PHE A 22 -0.58 -3.46 8.98
N THR A 23 -0.85 -2.44 9.80
CA THR A 23 -0.32 -2.36 11.16
C THR A 23 -0.81 -3.55 12.01
N ASN A 24 -2.10 -3.87 11.92
CA ASN A 24 -2.68 -5.02 12.61
C ASN A 24 -2.10 -6.35 12.11
N ALA A 25 -1.94 -6.52 10.79
CA ALA A 25 -1.38 -7.73 10.21
C ALA A 25 0.09 -7.93 10.61
N VAL A 26 0.90 -6.87 10.59
CA VAL A 26 2.30 -6.91 11.05
C VAL A 26 2.37 -7.26 12.53
N ALA A 27 1.53 -6.64 13.37
CA ALA A 27 1.49 -6.94 14.81
C ALA A 27 1.07 -8.40 15.11
N LYS A 28 0.20 -8.97 14.28
CA LYS A 28 -0.25 -10.36 14.38
C LYS A 28 0.66 -11.36 13.64
N HIS A 29 1.70 -10.89 12.96
CA HIS A 29 2.51 -11.70 12.03
C HIS A 29 1.69 -12.42 10.96
N ASP A 30 0.59 -11.79 10.54
CA ASP A 30 -0.44 -12.35 9.67
C ASP A 30 -0.06 -12.13 8.19
N LEU A 31 0.85 -12.97 7.70
CA LEU A 31 1.42 -12.87 6.35
C LEU A 31 0.36 -13.02 5.26
N GLU A 32 -0.68 -13.81 5.51
CA GLU A 32 -1.80 -14.01 4.58
C GLU A 32 -2.59 -12.71 4.38
N MET A 33 -2.83 -11.97 5.47
CA MET A 33 -3.53 -10.69 5.44
C MET A 33 -2.73 -9.64 4.65
N ILE A 34 -1.39 -9.62 4.82
CA ILE A 34 -0.48 -8.74 4.08
C ILE A 34 -0.52 -9.06 2.59
N ALA A 35 -0.51 -10.34 2.21
CA ALA A 35 -0.60 -10.76 0.81
C ALA A 35 -1.94 -10.36 0.18
N LYS A 36 -3.06 -10.58 0.86
CA LYS A 36 -4.39 -10.16 0.40
C LYS A 36 -4.49 -8.64 0.24
N LEU A 37 -3.91 -7.88 1.16
CA LEU A 37 -3.90 -6.42 1.10
C LEU A 37 -3.11 -5.91 -0.10
N ASP A 38 -1.95 -6.52 -0.35
CA ASP A 38 -1.11 -6.26 -1.52
C ASP A 38 -1.85 -6.51 -2.84
N GLU A 39 -2.49 -7.67 -3.01
CA GLU A 39 -3.31 -7.97 -4.19
C GLU A 39 -4.46 -6.97 -4.37
N LYS A 40 -5.12 -6.58 -3.26
CA LYS A 40 -6.21 -5.59 -3.29
C LYS A 40 -5.71 -4.23 -3.77
N ILE A 41 -4.57 -3.77 -3.27
CA ILE A 41 -3.95 -2.50 -3.69
C ILE A 41 -3.61 -2.54 -5.17
N VAL A 42 -2.98 -3.62 -5.63
CA VAL A 42 -2.64 -3.83 -7.06
C VAL A 42 -3.91 -3.80 -7.91
N SER A 43 -4.98 -4.46 -7.47
CA SER A 43 -6.25 -4.50 -8.20
C SER A 43 -6.93 -3.13 -8.29
N VAL A 44 -6.90 -2.32 -7.22
CA VAL A 44 -7.56 -1.00 -7.20
C VAL A 44 -6.74 0.05 -7.95
N THR A 45 -5.42 0.06 -7.75
CA THR A 45 -4.53 1.06 -8.36
C THR A 45 -4.11 0.72 -9.79
N GLY A 46 -4.09 -0.59 -10.11
CA GLY A 46 -3.50 -1.12 -11.34
C GLY A 46 -1.97 -1.15 -11.33
N ILE A 47 -1.34 -1.00 -10.16
CA ILE A 47 0.13 -1.00 -10.03
C ILE A 47 0.66 -2.41 -10.25
N LYS A 48 1.59 -2.58 -11.19
CA LYS A 48 2.36 -3.82 -11.31
C LYS A 48 3.53 -3.78 -10.32
N LYS A 49 3.40 -4.52 -9.23
CA LYS A 49 4.49 -4.77 -8.28
C LYS A 49 5.58 -5.62 -8.95
N GLU A 50 6.84 -5.34 -8.64
CA GLU A 50 7.95 -6.24 -9.00
C GLU A 50 7.91 -7.52 -8.15
N LEU A 51 8.07 -8.68 -8.78
CA LEU A 51 8.03 -9.99 -8.10
C LEU A 51 9.10 -10.13 -6.99
N SER A 52 10.20 -9.39 -7.11
CA SER A 52 11.28 -9.33 -6.12
C SER A 52 10.91 -8.57 -4.84
N LEU A 53 9.81 -7.79 -4.87
CA LEU A 53 9.41 -6.95 -3.76
C LEU A 53 8.48 -7.70 -2.81
N LYS A 54 8.86 -7.76 -1.52
CA LYS A 54 7.99 -8.29 -0.47
C LYS A 54 6.73 -7.44 -0.35
N SER A 55 5.58 -8.06 -0.15
CA SER A 55 4.28 -7.39 0.04
C SER A 55 4.34 -6.34 1.16
N GLU A 56 5.10 -6.62 2.21
CA GLU A 56 5.30 -5.68 3.32
C GLU A 56 6.05 -4.41 2.91
N ALA A 57 7.09 -4.56 2.08
CA ALA A 57 7.84 -3.43 1.53
C ALA A 57 7.00 -2.65 0.51
N PHE A 58 6.21 -3.35 -0.31
CA PHE A 58 5.29 -2.74 -1.26
C PHE A 58 4.31 -1.79 -0.58
N ILE A 59 3.59 -2.28 0.44
CA ILE A 59 2.58 -1.48 1.16
C ILE A 59 3.22 -0.25 1.82
N ARG A 60 4.43 -0.39 2.39
CA ARG A 60 5.18 0.76 2.94
C ARG A 60 5.50 1.81 1.89
N ILE A 61 5.93 1.40 0.68
CA ILE A 61 6.21 2.34 -0.42
C ILE A 61 4.91 3.03 -0.86
N ILE A 62 3.80 2.30 -0.98
CA ILE A 62 2.50 2.86 -1.35
C ILE A 62 2.06 3.96 -0.38
N ILE A 63 2.13 3.69 0.94
CA ILE A 63 1.76 4.66 1.97
C ILE A 63 2.68 5.90 1.90
N LYS A 64 3.98 5.69 1.68
CA LYS A 64 4.96 6.78 1.57
C LYS A 64 4.75 7.63 0.32
N ASP A 65 4.49 6.99 -0.82
CA ASP A 65 4.23 7.68 -2.08
C ASP A 65 2.91 8.45 -2.00
N TYR A 66 1.85 7.86 -1.44
CA TYR A 66 0.59 8.57 -1.21
C TYR A 66 0.80 9.80 -0.32
N ASN A 67 1.50 9.64 0.80
CA ASN A 67 1.80 10.76 1.69
C ASN A 67 2.59 11.85 0.97
N PHE A 68 3.52 11.50 0.09
CA PHE A 68 4.26 12.47 -0.74
C PHE A 68 3.33 13.26 -1.67
N TYR A 69 2.30 12.62 -2.25
CA TYR A 69 1.30 13.29 -3.08
C TYR A 69 0.34 14.17 -2.27
N THR A 70 0.00 13.78 -1.04
CA THR A 70 -0.94 14.53 -0.20
C THR A 70 -0.26 15.54 0.74
N GLN A 71 1.07 15.51 0.89
CA GLN A 71 1.81 16.38 1.81
C GLN A 71 1.72 17.88 1.50
N ASN A 72 1.32 18.25 0.28
CA ASN A 72 1.22 19.64 -0.18
C ASN A 72 -0.22 20.04 -0.53
N MET A 73 -1.20 19.24 -0.12
CA MET A 73 -2.62 19.44 -0.43
C MET A 73 -3.37 20.05 0.76
#